data_AF-A0A3M9Y843-F1
#
_entry.id   AF-A0A3M9Y843-F1
#
_cell.length_a   1.000
_cell.length_b   1.000
_cell.length_c   1.000
_cell.angle_alpha   90.00
_cell.angle_beta   90.00
_cell.angle_gamma   90.00
#
_symmetry.space_group_name_H-M   'P 1'
#
loop_
_entity.id
_entity.type
_entity.pdbx_description
1 polymer ?
#
loop_
_entity_poly.entity_id
_entity_poly.type
_entity_poly.pdbx_seq_one_letter_code
_entity_poly.pdbx_strand_id
1 'polypeptide(L)'
;MKPYRELLPANASFVDDTDLAEASSTSSISSSKKRAPQTKVACSACRRKRTKCDGRRPVCSTCAATVRRPAEECEYDVDPDLTRTAALKKKNSDLLRRSRLLEQLFHLLTLRTEDESIAIIRRMRTTNLDEDIENLISFIKSGDLLMMFHSAESGSKDVEAINPAAAGDVDSGAARTSSDEATALLETL
;
A
#
# COMPACT_ATOMS: atom_id res chain seq x y z
N MET A 1 -20.76 -44.36 -14.18
CA MET A 1 -20.94 -42.99 -13.66
C MET A 1 -20.94 -43.08 -12.13
N LYS A 2 -20.07 -42.33 -11.44
CA LYS A 2 -20.03 -42.34 -9.97
C LYS A 2 -21.21 -41.49 -9.46
N PRO A 3 -22.05 -41.98 -8.53
CA PRO A 3 -23.16 -41.19 -8.03
C PRO A 3 -22.63 -40.01 -7.21
N TYR A 4 -23.24 -38.84 -7.39
CA TYR A 4 -22.91 -37.65 -6.62
C TYR A 4 -23.31 -37.83 -5.16
N ARG A 5 -22.46 -37.33 -4.25
CA ARG A 5 -22.71 -37.35 -2.81
C ARG A 5 -23.57 -36.15 -2.44
N GLU A 6 -24.72 -36.39 -1.82
CA GLU A 6 -25.57 -35.31 -1.30
C GLU A 6 -24.82 -34.49 -0.24
N LEU A 7 -24.89 -33.17 -0.37
CA LEU A 7 -24.37 -32.23 0.61
C LEU A 7 -25.41 -32.08 1.72
N LEU A 8 -25.07 -32.54 2.92
CA LEU A 8 -25.88 -32.29 4.12
C LEU A 8 -25.77 -30.81 4.51
N PRO A 9 -26.86 -30.16 4.96
CA PRO A 9 -26.84 -28.78 5.41
C PRO A 9 -25.89 -28.61 6.61
N ALA A 10 -25.17 -27.48 6.62
CA ALA A 10 -24.31 -27.10 7.73
C ALA A 10 -25.14 -27.01 9.01
N ASN A 11 -24.75 -27.72 10.05
CA ASN A 11 -25.39 -27.65 11.36
C ASN A 11 -25.27 -26.22 11.89
N ALA A 12 -26.34 -25.45 11.81
CA ALA A 12 -26.43 -24.09 12.34
C ALA A 12 -26.62 -24.16 13.85
N SER A 13 -25.56 -24.50 14.57
CA SER A 13 -25.48 -24.28 16.00
C SER A 13 -24.92 -22.87 16.23
N PHE A 14 -25.79 -21.87 16.08
CA PHE A 14 -25.61 -20.60 16.76
C PHE A 14 -25.87 -20.86 18.25
N VAL A 15 -24.86 -20.63 19.08
CA VAL A 15 -25.03 -20.52 20.54
C VAL A 15 -24.54 -19.14 20.95
N ASP A 16 -25.51 -18.39 21.44
CA ASP A 16 -25.43 -17.07 22.04
C ASP A 16 -24.91 -17.20 23.48
N ASP A 17 -24.13 -16.22 23.92
CA ASP A 17 -23.56 -16.09 25.27
C ASP A 17 -24.67 -16.06 26.33
N THR A 18 -24.59 -16.91 27.35
CA THR A 18 -25.24 -16.67 28.64
C THR A 18 -24.53 -17.44 29.75
N ASP A 19 -23.87 -16.69 30.63
CA ASP A 19 -23.40 -17.12 31.94
C ASP A 19 -24.55 -17.70 32.78
N LEU A 20 -24.31 -18.84 33.44
CA LEU A 20 -24.64 -19.15 34.85
C LEU A 20 -24.27 -20.61 35.20
N ALA A 21 -23.94 -20.81 36.48
CA ALA A 21 -23.19 -21.91 37.06
C ALA A 21 -23.90 -23.30 37.11
N GLU A 22 -23.08 -24.36 37.18
CA GLU A 22 -23.00 -25.33 38.30
C GLU A 22 -22.76 -26.81 37.88
N ALA A 23 -21.72 -27.38 38.49
CA ALA A 23 -21.36 -28.79 38.72
C ALA A 23 -21.73 -29.91 37.72
N SER A 24 -20.69 -30.52 37.14
CA SER A 24 -20.51 -31.98 37.27
C SER A 24 -19.08 -32.41 36.93
N SER A 25 -18.32 -32.61 37.98
CA SER A 25 -17.07 -33.37 37.99
C SER A 25 -17.33 -34.85 37.73
N THR A 26 -17.00 -35.32 36.53
CA THR A 26 -16.65 -36.72 36.28
C THR A 26 -15.24 -36.77 35.68
N SER A 27 -14.29 -37.07 36.56
CA SER A 27 -12.88 -37.28 36.27
C SER A 27 -12.67 -38.54 35.43
N SER A 28 -12.78 -38.40 34.11
CA SER A 28 -12.18 -39.36 33.18
C SER A 28 -10.76 -38.88 32.85
N ILE A 29 -9.80 -39.36 33.62
CA ILE A 29 -8.36 -39.17 33.39
C ILE A 29 -7.95 -40.01 32.17
N SER A 30 -8.44 -39.63 31.00
CA SER A 30 -7.73 -39.93 29.76
C SER A 30 -6.64 -38.89 29.67
N SER A 31 -5.38 -39.34 29.64
CA SER A 31 -4.19 -38.52 29.42
C SER A 31 -4.25 -37.92 28.01
N SER A 32 -5.14 -36.95 27.85
CA SER A 32 -5.29 -36.09 26.69
C SER A 32 -3.99 -35.31 26.62
N LYS A 33 -2.99 -35.86 25.91
CA LYS A 33 -1.79 -35.12 25.49
C LYS A 33 -2.31 -33.76 25.01
N LYS A 34 -2.03 -32.70 25.78
CA LYS A 34 -2.49 -31.34 25.50
C LYS A 34 -2.26 -31.13 24.00
N ARG A 35 -3.33 -31.01 23.22
CA ARG A 35 -3.21 -30.85 21.77
C ARG A 35 -2.32 -29.62 21.59
N ALA A 36 -1.15 -29.82 20.99
CA ALA A 36 -0.21 -28.73 20.79
C ALA A 36 -0.94 -27.56 20.12
N PRO A 37 -0.72 -26.32 20.59
CA PRO A 37 -1.46 -25.16 20.10
C PRO A 37 -1.37 -25.11 18.57
N GLN A 38 -2.52 -24.94 17.93
CA GLN A 38 -2.59 -24.87 16.48
C GLN A 38 -1.88 -23.59 16.03
N THR A 39 -0.77 -23.75 15.31
CA THR A 39 -0.05 -22.60 14.77
C THR A 39 -0.92 -21.87 13.73
N LYS A 40 -0.95 -20.53 13.81
CA LYS A 40 -1.63 -19.67 12.83
C LYS A 40 -0.94 -19.70 11.46
N VAL A 41 0.36 -20.01 11.43
CA VAL A 41 1.21 -19.98 10.24
C VAL A 41 2.07 -21.25 10.21
N ALA A 42 1.97 -22.04 9.15
CA ALA A 42 2.91 -23.13 8.88
C ALA A 42 4.15 -22.58 8.14
N CYS A 43 5.33 -23.19 8.35
CA CYS A 43 6.54 -22.86 7.59
C CYS A 43 6.36 -23.17 6.09
N SER A 44 7.18 -22.55 5.25
CA SER A 44 7.15 -22.67 3.79
C SER A 44 7.25 -24.14 3.33
N ALA A 45 8.15 -24.92 3.95
CA ALA A 45 8.34 -26.34 3.62
C ALA A 45 7.12 -27.22 3.95
N CYS A 46 6.50 -27.03 5.12
CA CYS A 46 5.29 -27.78 5.49
C CYS A 46 4.08 -27.38 4.65
N ARG A 47 3.98 -26.11 4.23
CA ARG A 47 2.95 -25.66 3.28
C ARG A 47 3.09 -26.36 1.93
N ARG A 48 4.29 -26.35 1.35
CA ARG A 48 4.57 -26.98 0.04
C ARG A 48 4.22 -28.47 0.05
N LYS A 49 4.53 -29.18 1.15
CA LYS A 49 4.26 -30.61 1.29
C LYS A 49 2.88 -30.96 1.86
N ARG A 50 2.07 -29.95 2.22
CA ARG A 50 0.75 -30.13 2.86
C ARG A 50 0.81 -31.00 4.13
N THR A 51 1.88 -30.89 4.90
CA THR A 51 2.07 -31.62 6.16
C THR A 51 1.73 -30.75 7.37
N LYS A 52 1.36 -31.38 8.50
CA LYS A 52 1.12 -30.66 9.75
C LYS A 52 2.39 -29.93 10.20
N CYS A 53 2.27 -28.65 10.52
CA CYS A 53 3.34 -27.84 11.10
C CYS A 53 2.97 -27.51 12.54
N ASP A 54 3.93 -27.60 13.44
CA ASP A 54 3.80 -27.33 14.87
C ASP A 54 4.22 -25.91 15.27
N GLY A 55 4.72 -25.10 14.32
CA GLY A 55 4.99 -23.67 14.57
C GLY A 55 6.25 -23.36 15.38
N ARG A 56 7.04 -24.36 15.79
CA ARG A 56 8.29 -24.14 16.54
C ARG A 56 9.32 -23.41 15.68
N ARG A 57 10.05 -22.49 16.31
CA ARG A 57 11.12 -21.67 15.71
C ARG A 57 12.44 -21.96 16.45
N PRO A 58 13.59 -21.98 15.77
CA PRO A 58 13.82 -21.66 14.35
C PRO A 58 13.38 -22.75 13.36
N VAL A 59 13.29 -24.02 13.78
CA VAL A 59 12.87 -25.14 12.92
C VAL A 59 11.69 -25.88 13.56
N CYS A 60 10.66 -26.15 12.76
CA CYS A 60 9.49 -26.91 13.22
C CYS A 60 9.81 -28.41 13.38
N SER A 61 9.15 -29.11 14.31
CA SER A 61 9.48 -30.53 14.61
C SER A 61 9.37 -31.44 13.40
N THR A 62 8.42 -31.17 12.49
CA THR A 62 8.26 -31.93 11.24
C THR A 62 9.43 -31.75 10.28
N CYS A 63 10.01 -30.55 10.23
CA CYS A 63 11.20 -30.29 9.42
C CYS A 63 12.45 -30.87 10.10
N ALA A 64 12.58 -30.68 11.42
CA ALA A 64 13.70 -31.23 12.20
C ALA A 64 13.78 -32.76 12.16
N ALA A 65 12.64 -33.45 12.16
CA ALA A 65 12.59 -34.91 12.06
C ALA A 65 12.92 -35.44 10.65
N THR A 66 12.95 -34.58 9.62
CA THR A 66 13.28 -34.99 8.26
C THR A 66 14.78 -34.85 8.03
N VAL A 67 15.53 -35.95 8.09
CA VAL A 67 16.99 -35.97 7.85
C VAL A 67 17.39 -35.40 6.47
N ARG A 68 16.48 -35.45 5.50
CA ARG A 68 16.69 -34.93 4.14
C ARG A 68 16.48 -33.42 3.98
N ARG A 69 16.18 -32.67 5.04
CA ARG A 69 15.92 -31.23 4.95
C ARG A 69 16.94 -30.41 5.73
N PRO A 70 17.66 -29.49 5.08
CA PRO A 70 18.44 -28.50 5.79
C PRO A 70 17.50 -27.55 6.56
N ALA A 71 17.98 -27.05 7.69
CA ALA A 71 17.23 -26.11 8.54
C ALA A 71 16.79 -24.85 7.78
N GLU A 72 17.57 -24.45 6.77
CA GLU A 72 17.35 -23.29 5.91
C GLU A 72 16.04 -23.35 5.10
N GLU A 73 15.54 -24.54 4.78
CA GLU A 73 14.25 -24.67 4.08
C GLU A 73 13.04 -24.42 5.00
N CYS A 74 13.23 -24.43 6.33
CA CYS A 74 12.17 -24.25 7.31
C CYS A 74 11.97 -22.77 7.66
N GLU A 75 11.62 -21.97 6.65
CA GLU A 75 11.42 -20.53 6.80
C GLU A 75 9.94 -20.16 7.04
N TYR A 76 9.72 -19.05 7.75
CA TYR A 76 8.41 -18.45 7.98
C TYR A 76 8.37 -17.04 7.40
N ASP A 77 7.61 -16.86 6.33
CA ASP A 77 7.47 -15.57 5.62
C ASP A 77 6.72 -14.47 6.41
N VAL A 78 6.28 -14.76 7.64
CA VAL A 78 5.39 -13.88 8.42
C VAL A 78 5.69 -14.03 9.92
N ASP A 79 5.59 -12.91 10.63
CA ASP A 79 5.64 -12.86 12.09
C ASP A 79 4.60 -13.79 12.74
N PRO A 80 4.92 -14.41 13.90
CA PRO A 80 4.05 -15.37 14.57
C PRO A 80 2.69 -14.77 14.99
N ASP A 81 2.64 -13.47 15.22
CA ASP A 81 1.46 -12.77 15.72
C ASP A 81 0.49 -12.35 14.60
N LEU A 82 0.99 -12.22 13.35
CA LEU A 82 0.18 -11.84 12.21
C LEU A 82 -0.15 -13.06 11.34
N THR A 83 -1.42 -13.14 10.94
CA THR A 83 -1.79 -14.06 9.86
C THR A 83 -1.17 -13.58 8.55
N ARG A 84 -0.80 -14.51 7.67
CA ARG A 84 -0.27 -14.17 6.33
C ARG A 84 -1.21 -13.26 5.55
N THR A 85 -2.52 -13.46 5.71
CA THR A 85 -3.54 -12.61 5.08
C THR A 85 -3.53 -11.20 5.64
N ALA A 86 -3.35 -11.01 6.95
CA ALA A 86 -3.22 -9.68 7.55
C ALA A 86 -1.93 -8.97 7.10
N ALA A 87 -0.79 -9.67 7.07
CA ALA A 87 0.47 -9.10 6.61
C ALA A 87 0.40 -8.69 5.12
N LEU A 88 -0.18 -9.53 4.27
CA LEU A 88 -0.39 -9.21 2.85
C LEU A 88 -1.35 -8.04 2.66
N LYS A 89 -2.45 -7.99 3.43
CA LYS A 89 -3.39 -6.86 3.40
C LYS A 89 -2.71 -5.55 3.79
N LYS A 90 -1.91 -5.55 4.85
CA LYS A 90 -1.14 -4.37 5.28
C LYS A 90 -0.17 -3.92 4.19
N LYS A 91 0.63 -4.84 3.64
CA LYS A 91 1.56 -4.50 2.55
C LYS A 91 0.83 -3.96 1.32
N ASN A 92 -0.34 -4.53 0.98
CA ASN A 92 -1.16 -4.04 -0.11
C ASN A 92 -1.72 -2.64 0.17
N SER A 93 -2.23 -2.38 1.38
CA SER A 93 -2.70 -1.04 1.76
C SER A 93 -1.59 0.00 1.72
N ASP A 94 -0.38 -0.37 2.14
CA ASP A 94 0.80 0.51 2.11
C ASP A 94 1.22 0.82 0.67
N LEU A 95 1.23 -0.18 -0.21
CA LEU A 95 1.50 0.01 -1.64
C LEU A 95 0.43 0.88 -2.32
N LEU A 96 -0.85 0.64 -2.05
CA LEU A 96 -1.94 1.46 -2.59
C LEU A 96 -1.88 2.90 -2.06
N ARG A 97 -1.51 3.10 -0.79
CA ARG A 97 -1.26 4.43 -0.23
C ARG A 97 -0.15 5.14 -0.99
N ARG A 98 0.98 4.47 -1.22
CA ARG A 98 2.11 5.02 -1.97
C ARG A 98 1.75 5.35 -3.42
N SER A 99 0.97 4.51 -4.10
CA SER A 99 0.47 4.79 -5.46
C SER A 99 -0.33 6.09 -5.50
N ARG A 100 -1.30 6.25 -4.59
CA ARG A 100 -2.13 7.47 -4.51
C ARG A 100 -1.31 8.73 -4.26
N LEU A 101 -0.26 8.64 -3.45
CA LEU A 101 0.62 9.79 -3.18
C LEU A 101 1.43 10.16 -4.42
N LEU A 102 1.96 9.19 -5.16
CA LEU A 102 2.65 9.46 -6.42
C LEU A 102 1.72 10.09 -7.46
N GLU A 103 0.52 9.53 -7.64
CA GLU A 103 -0.51 10.08 -8.52
C GLU A 103 -0.85 11.54 -8.14
N GLN A 104 -1.01 11.80 -6.84
CA GLN A 104 -1.26 13.15 -6.34
C GLN A 104 -0.09 14.11 -6.61
N LEU A 105 1.15 13.66 -6.42
CA LEU A 105 2.34 14.48 -6.70
C LEU A 105 2.43 14.83 -8.19
N PHE A 106 2.20 13.86 -9.08
CA PHE A 106 2.15 14.12 -10.52
C PHE A 106 1.03 15.06 -10.89
N HIS A 107 -0.15 14.90 -10.30
CA HIS A 107 -1.26 15.83 -10.52
C HIS A 107 -0.90 17.27 -10.11
N LEU A 108 -0.26 17.45 -8.95
CA LEU A 108 0.22 18.76 -8.51
C LEU A 108 1.25 19.35 -9.47
N LEU A 109 2.18 18.54 -9.99
CA LEU A 109 3.13 18.99 -11.00
C LEU A 109 2.45 19.47 -12.28
N THR A 110 1.36 18.82 -12.71
CA THR A 110 0.63 19.19 -13.94
C THR A 110 -0.24 20.43 -13.83
N LEU A 111 -0.62 20.82 -12.62
CA LEU A 111 -1.48 22.00 -12.39
C LEU A 111 -0.68 23.30 -12.19
N ARG A 112 0.61 23.17 -11.89
CA ARG A 112 1.49 24.28 -11.52
C ARG A 112 2.19 24.87 -12.73
N THR A 113 2.73 26.07 -12.55
CA THR A 113 3.54 26.73 -13.57
C THR A 113 4.88 26.01 -13.76
N GLU A 114 5.55 26.27 -14.89
CA GLU A 114 6.82 25.62 -15.20
C GLU A 114 7.89 25.89 -14.12
N ASP A 115 8.02 27.14 -13.65
CA ASP A 115 8.97 27.53 -12.61
C ASP A 115 8.73 26.80 -11.28
N GLU A 116 7.47 26.71 -10.85
CA GLU A 116 7.07 25.99 -9.64
C GLU A 116 7.36 24.49 -9.77
N SER A 117 7.03 23.90 -10.92
CA SER A 117 7.29 22.48 -11.18
C SER A 117 8.79 22.17 -11.17
N ILE A 118 9.63 23.05 -11.71
CA ILE A 118 11.10 22.92 -11.67
C ILE A 118 11.60 22.99 -10.23
N ALA A 119 11.08 23.90 -9.40
CA ALA A 119 11.45 23.99 -8.00
C ALA A 119 11.09 22.71 -7.22
N ILE A 120 9.91 22.14 -7.49
CA ILE A 120 9.47 20.86 -6.90
C ILE A 120 10.41 19.73 -7.35
N ILE A 121 10.72 19.63 -8.64
CA ILE A 121 11.62 18.60 -9.18
C ILE A 121 13.03 18.72 -8.59
N ARG A 122 13.57 19.94 -8.45
CA ARG A 122 14.86 20.18 -7.79
C ARG A 122 14.87 19.67 -6.36
N ARG A 123 13.78 19.88 -5.63
CA ARG A 123 13.62 19.34 -4.27
C ARG A 123 13.56 17.81 -4.27
N MET A 124 12.78 17.21 -5.17
CA MET A 124 12.69 15.74 -5.32
C MET A 124 14.06 15.09 -5.52
N ARG A 125 14.98 15.74 -6.25
CA ARG A 125 16.35 15.23 -6.49
C ARG A 125 17.24 15.19 -5.23
N THR A 126 16.86 15.89 -4.17
CA THR A 126 17.64 16.01 -2.93
C THR A 126 17.03 15.28 -1.74
N THR A 127 15.78 14.81 -1.87
CA THR A 127 15.02 14.15 -0.80
C THR A 127 14.81 12.66 -1.09
N ASN A 128 14.76 11.83 -0.06
CA ASN A 128 14.36 10.42 -0.21
C ASN A 128 12.85 10.32 -0.41
N LEU A 129 12.41 10.29 -1.67
CA LEU A 129 10.99 10.27 -2.03
C LEU A 129 10.23 9.10 -1.38
N ASP A 130 10.90 7.97 -1.14
CA ASP A 130 10.32 6.77 -0.55
C ASP A 130 9.77 6.99 0.87
N GLU A 131 10.43 7.84 1.65
CA GLU A 131 10.07 8.13 3.05
C GLU A 131 9.34 9.48 3.16
N ASP A 132 9.72 10.47 2.34
CA ASP A 132 9.30 11.86 2.51
C ASP A 132 8.19 12.33 1.56
N ILE A 133 7.63 11.47 0.71
CA ILE A 133 6.61 11.86 -0.28
C ILE A 133 5.41 12.60 0.35
N GLU A 134 4.98 12.19 1.55
CA GLU A 134 3.86 12.84 2.26
C GLU A 134 4.23 14.26 2.71
N ASN A 135 5.44 14.41 3.26
CA ASN A 135 5.96 15.70 3.69
C ASN A 135 6.12 16.65 2.51
N LEU A 136 6.60 16.14 1.36
CA LEU A 136 6.74 16.91 0.14
C LEU A 136 5.38 17.39 -0.39
N ILE A 137 4.39 16.50 -0.50
CA ILE A 137 3.04 16.87 -0.94
C ILE A 137 2.41 17.89 0.00
N SER A 138 2.58 17.71 1.32
CA SER A 138 2.09 18.67 2.30
C SER A 138 2.75 20.04 2.11
N PHE A 139 4.07 20.08 1.93
CA PHE A 139 4.80 21.33 1.71
C PHE A 139 4.29 22.08 0.47
N ILE A 140 4.07 21.36 -0.64
CA ILE A 140 3.55 21.95 -1.88
C ILE A 140 2.17 22.59 -1.62
N LYS A 141 1.24 21.83 -1.01
CA LYS A 141 -0.11 22.33 -0.67
C LYS A 141 -0.08 23.50 0.30
N SER A 142 0.83 23.49 1.27
CA SER A 142 1.00 24.60 2.22
C SER A 142 1.54 25.86 1.53
N GLY A 143 2.45 25.71 0.56
CA GLY A 143 2.90 26.81 -0.29
C GLY A 143 1.74 27.45 -1.07
N ASP A 144 0.86 26.61 -1.64
CA ASP A 144 -0.33 27.05 -2.37
C ASP A 144 -1.28 27.87 -1.47
N LEU A 145 -1.50 27.39 -0.25
CA LEU A 145 -2.35 28.09 0.73
C LEU A 145 -1.80 29.47 1.06
N LEU A 146 -0.48 29.56 1.22
CA LEU A 146 0.19 30.84 1.50
C LEU A 146 0.03 31.80 0.32
N MET A 147 0.18 31.34 -0.92
CA MET A 147 -0.02 32.16 -2.13
C MET A 147 -1.47 32.66 -2.25
N MET A 148 -2.47 31.81 -1.95
CA MET A 148 -3.88 32.18 -2.01
C MET A 148 -4.25 33.31 -1.02
N PHE A 149 -3.66 33.34 0.17
CA PHE A 149 -3.89 34.41 1.14
C PHE A 149 -3.28 35.75 0.71
N HIS A 150 -2.10 35.75 0.09
CA HIS A 150 -1.46 36.98 -0.39
C HIS A 150 -2.27 37.66 -1.52
N SER A 151 -2.94 36.88 -2.38
CA SER A 151 -3.82 37.43 -3.42
C SER A 151 -5.13 38.01 -2.88
N ALA A 152 -5.63 37.51 -1.75
CA ALA A 152 -6.87 37.99 -1.13
C ALA A 152 -6.69 39.34 -0.40
N GLU A 153 -5.49 39.63 0.12
CA GLU A 153 -5.20 40.90 0.80
C GLU A 153 -4.93 42.07 -0.15
N SER A 154 -4.51 41.79 -1.40
CA SER A 154 -4.27 42.82 -2.42
C SER A 154 -5.53 43.44 -3.05
N GLY A 155 -6.73 43.01 -2.66
CA GLY A 155 -8.01 43.42 -3.25
C GLY A 155 -8.65 44.72 -2.72
N SER A 156 -7.94 45.59 -1.99
CA SER A 156 -8.53 46.84 -1.45
C SER A 156 -7.67 48.09 -1.65
N LYS A 157 -7.36 48.46 -2.90
CA LYS A 157 -7.08 49.85 -3.30
C LYS A 157 -7.62 50.13 -4.70
N ASP A 158 -8.85 50.62 -4.77
CA ASP A 158 -9.30 51.44 -5.91
C ASP A 158 -8.55 52.78 -5.88
N VAL A 159 -8.11 53.28 -7.04
CA VAL A 159 -8.44 54.62 -7.57
C VAL A 159 -7.93 54.78 -9.01
N GLU A 160 -8.88 55.23 -9.84
CA GLU A 160 -8.88 55.93 -11.13
C GLU A 160 -8.17 55.39 -12.39
N ALA A 161 -9.01 55.30 -13.41
CA ALA A 161 -8.70 55.16 -14.82
C ALA A 161 -8.00 56.38 -15.41
N ILE A 162 -7.00 56.13 -16.27
CA ILE A 162 -6.67 56.99 -17.41
C ILE A 162 -6.42 56.09 -18.62
N ASN A 163 -7.25 56.27 -19.64
CA ASN A 163 -7.05 55.84 -21.03
C ASN A 163 -7.74 56.91 -21.90
N PRO A 164 -7.44 57.07 -23.21
CA PRO A 164 -6.53 56.28 -24.05
C PRO A 164 -5.70 57.12 -25.07
N ALA A 165 -5.00 56.39 -25.95
CA ALA A 165 -4.68 56.70 -27.36
C ALA A 165 -3.22 57.02 -27.72
N ALA A 166 -2.56 56.06 -28.38
CA ALA A 166 -1.98 56.25 -29.71
C ALA A 166 -1.57 54.91 -30.31
N ALA A 167 -1.79 54.78 -31.62
CA ALA A 167 -1.65 53.61 -32.46
C ALA A 167 -0.19 53.26 -32.82
N GLY A 168 0.02 52.03 -33.30
CA GLY A 168 1.25 51.58 -33.97
C GLY A 168 1.19 50.10 -34.35
N ASP A 169 0.89 49.86 -35.63
CA ASP A 169 0.81 48.59 -36.36
C ASP A 169 2.14 47.80 -36.50
N VAL A 170 2.02 46.61 -37.14
CA VAL A 170 3.03 45.80 -37.88
C VAL A 170 3.66 44.66 -37.04
N ASP A 171 3.69 43.36 -37.39
CA ASP A 171 3.22 42.53 -38.51
C ASP A 171 3.29 41.03 -38.08
N SER A 172 2.57 40.19 -38.81
CA SER A 172 2.39 38.75 -38.64
C SER A 172 3.59 37.95 -39.16
N GLY A 173 4.14 37.06 -38.33
CA GLY A 173 5.13 36.06 -38.73
C GLY A 173 4.71 34.66 -38.36
N ALA A 174 4.00 33.98 -39.26
CA ALA A 174 3.66 32.57 -39.15
C ALA A 174 4.91 31.68 -39.32
N ALA A 175 5.10 30.72 -38.41
CA ALA A 175 5.88 29.51 -38.70
C ALA A 175 5.21 28.32 -38.02
N ARG A 176 4.57 27.49 -38.84
CA ARG A 176 4.16 26.12 -38.54
C ARG A 176 5.24 25.18 -39.08
N THR A 177 5.28 24.00 -38.45
CA THR A 177 6.05 22.77 -38.77
C THR A 177 7.52 22.82 -38.26
N SER A 178 8.04 21.80 -37.58
CA SER A 178 7.82 20.37 -37.77
C SER A 178 7.74 19.62 -36.42
N SER A 179 6.66 18.84 -36.30
CA SER A 179 6.69 17.52 -35.67
C SER A 179 7.59 16.66 -36.53
N ASP A 180 8.69 16.13 -35.98
CA ASP A 180 9.23 14.79 -36.23
C ASP A 180 10.63 14.68 -35.63
N GLU A 181 10.71 14.38 -34.33
CA GLU A 181 11.89 13.76 -33.69
C GLU A 181 11.58 13.39 -32.22
N ALA A 182 10.57 12.55 -32.01
CA ALA A 182 10.25 12.01 -30.67
C ALA A 182 9.96 10.50 -30.68
N THR A 183 10.54 9.78 -31.63
CA THR A 183 10.41 8.32 -31.80
C THR A 183 11.77 7.67 -32.04
N ALA A 184 12.74 7.92 -31.15
CA ALA A 184 14.05 7.24 -31.20
C ALA A 184 14.64 6.88 -29.82
N LEU A 185 13.84 6.80 -28.75
CA LEU A 185 14.32 6.40 -27.41
C LEU A 185 13.38 5.40 -26.70
N LEU A 186 12.79 4.46 -27.45
CA LEU A 186 12.01 3.35 -26.88
C LEU A 186 12.39 1.97 -27.45
N GLU A 187 13.60 1.84 -28.00
CA GLU A 187 14.24 0.54 -28.25
C GLU A 187 15.70 0.62 -27.80
N THR A 188 15.93 0.45 -26.51
CA THR A 188 17.15 -0.11 -25.87
C THR A 188 17.11 0.16 -24.36
N LEU A 189 16.19 -0.48 -23.64
CA LEU A 189 16.35 -0.92 -22.24
C LEU A 189 15.34 -2.03 -21.94
#